data_AF-S9VWA1-F1
#
_entry.id   AF-S9VWA1-F1
#
_cell.length_a   1.000
_cell.length_b   1.000
_cell.length_c   1.000
_cell.angle_alpha   90.00
_cell.angle_beta   90.00
_cell.angle_gamma   90.00
#
_symmetry.space_group_name_H-M   'P 1'
#
loop_
_entity.id
_entity.type
_entity.pdbx_description
1 polymer ?
#
loop_
_entity_poly.entity_id
_entity_poly.type
_entity_poly.pdbx_seq_one_letter_code
_entity_poly.pdbx_strand_id
1 'polypeptide(L)'
;MSGVAPSREYLNENVTPVLLEGMKMLARDRPENPLQVLGQFLLNASQNRQQQKQPEPTFPESQPQLQSQNMDQISQTTDSNPQLRSMIDASQHISQTSAPDASNGP
;
A
#
# COMPACT_ATOMS: atom_id res chain seq x y z
N MET A 1 -12.33 31.26 -11.58
CA MET A 1 -11.68 30.75 -10.35
C MET A 1 -10.45 31.63 -10.10
N SER A 2 -10.52 32.55 -9.16
CA SER A 2 -9.40 33.46 -8.86
C SER A 2 -8.29 32.64 -8.21
N GLY A 3 -7.21 32.40 -8.95
CA GLY A 3 -6.08 31.61 -8.49
C GLY A 3 -5.50 32.19 -7.21
N VAL A 4 -5.36 31.34 -6.20
CA VAL A 4 -4.53 31.62 -5.04
C VAL A 4 -3.14 31.97 -5.57
N ALA A 5 -2.59 33.13 -5.21
CA ALA A 5 -1.27 33.50 -5.65
C ALA A 5 -0.26 32.47 -5.09
N PRO A 6 0.41 31.65 -5.92
CA PRO A 6 1.25 30.55 -5.44
C PRO A 6 2.37 31.04 -4.53
N SER A 7 2.81 32.29 -4.73
CA SER A 7 3.76 32.96 -3.83
C SER A 7 3.20 33.17 -2.42
N ARG A 8 1.92 33.55 -2.27
CA ARG A 8 1.31 33.77 -0.96
C ARG A 8 1.13 32.46 -0.20
N GLU A 9 0.71 31.42 -0.89
CA GLU A 9 0.53 30.08 -0.31
C GLU A 9 1.86 29.53 0.20
N TYR A 10 2.91 29.58 -0.64
CA TYR A 10 4.26 29.19 -0.25
C TYR A 10 4.75 29.95 0.99
N LEU A 11 4.56 31.27 1.04
CA LEU A 11 4.97 32.08 2.19
C LEU A 11 4.19 31.70 3.46
N ASN A 12 2.87 31.54 3.32
CA ASN A 12 1.99 31.18 4.43
C ASN A 12 2.33 29.82 5.05
N GLU A 13 2.76 28.86 4.26
CA GLU A 13 3.14 27.53 4.74
C GLU A 13 4.54 27.51 5.37
N ASN A 14 5.49 28.24 4.78
CA ASN A 14 6.91 28.07 5.13
C ASN A 14 7.41 29.07 6.16
N VAL A 15 7.07 30.36 6.00
CA VAL A 15 7.73 31.45 6.74
C VAL A 15 6.77 32.30 7.58
N THR A 16 5.53 32.51 7.14
CA THR A 16 4.57 33.36 7.84
C THR A 16 4.36 32.97 9.31
N PRO A 17 4.18 31.67 9.68
CA PRO A 17 3.88 31.31 11.07
C PRO A 17 5.04 31.65 12.00
N VAL A 18 6.28 31.37 11.59
CA VAL A 18 7.47 31.65 12.40
C VAL A 18 7.80 33.14 12.44
N LEU A 19 7.57 33.87 11.34
CA LEU A 19 7.73 35.32 11.31
C LEU A 19 6.77 36.01 12.27
N LEU A 20 5.50 35.61 12.30
CA LEU A 20 4.52 36.15 13.23
C LEU A 20 4.91 35.90 14.68
N GLU A 21 5.43 34.71 15.00
CA GLU A 21 5.88 34.41 16.36
C GLU A 21 7.08 35.27 16.78
N GLY A 22 8.07 35.42 15.90
CA GLY A 22 9.20 36.33 16.14
C GLY A 22 8.75 37.79 16.30
N MET A 23 7.77 38.24 15.52
CA MET A 23 7.21 39.59 15.63
C MET A 23 6.49 39.83 16.97
N LYS A 24 5.78 38.84 17.52
CA LYS A 24 5.15 38.95 18.85
C LYS A 24 6.22 39.12 19.94
N MET A 25 7.30 38.35 19.88
CA MET A 25 8.42 38.47 20.80
C MET A 25 9.05 39.88 20.74
N LEU A 26 9.29 40.41 19.53
CA LEU A 26 9.80 41.78 19.37
C LEU A 26 8.85 42.84 19.95
N ALA A 27 7.54 42.68 19.74
CA ALA A 27 6.53 43.62 20.24
C ALA A 27 6.51 43.66 21.78
N ARG A 28 6.75 42.52 22.43
CA ARG A 28 6.81 42.38 23.88
C ARG A 28 8.12 42.90 24.46
N ASP A 29 9.25 42.42 23.94
CA ASP A 29 10.56 42.58 24.58
C ASP A 29 11.31 43.84 24.11
N ARG A 30 10.89 44.41 22.96
CA ARG A 30 11.46 45.63 22.35
C ARG A 30 12.98 45.74 22.50
N PRO A 31 13.73 44.73 22.03
CA PRO A 31 15.18 44.72 22.17
C PRO A 31 15.82 45.87 21.39
N GLU A 32 17.01 46.30 21.82
CA GLU A 32 17.76 47.39 21.20
C GLU A 32 18.09 47.14 19.72
N ASN A 33 18.34 45.87 19.36
CA ASN A 33 18.66 45.43 18.00
C ASN A 33 17.61 44.44 17.46
N PRO A 34 16.40 44.90 17.10
CA PRO A 34 15.25 44.02 16.79
C PRO A 34 15.49 43.12 15.59
N LEU A 35 16.18 43.62 14.56
CA LEU A 35 16.50 42.81 13.37
C LEU A 35 17.49 41.69 13.66
N GLN A 36 18.50 41.95 14.49
CA GLN A 36 19.48 40.93 14.89
C GLN A 36 18.82 39.83 15.71
N VAL A 37 18.00 40.21 16.69
CA VAL A 37 17.27 39.27 17.54
C VAL A 37 16.29 38.43 16.72
N LEU A 38 15.55 39.05 15.80
CA LEU A 38 14.66 38.32 14.89
C LEU A 38 15.42 37.37 13.97
N GLY A 39 16.56 37.80 13.40
CA GLY A 39 17.41 36.94 12.59
C GLY A 39 17.87 35.69 13.36
N GLN A 40 18.36 35.88 14.58
CA GLN A 40 18.79 34.76 15.43
C GLN A 40 17.61 33.83 15.78
N PHE A 41 16.45 34.39 16.09
CA PHE A 41 15.23 33.63 16.34
C PHE A 41 14.86 32.75 15.14
N LEU A 42 14.89 33.30 13.93
CA LEU A 42 14.58 32.57 12.70
C LEU A 42 15.60 31.46 12.40
N LEU A 43 16.91 31.71 12.64
CA LEU A 43 17.93 30.67 12.52
C LEU A 43 17.67 29.52 13.48
N ASN A 44 17.43 29.80 14.75
CA ASN A 44 17.15 28.78 15.77
C ASN A 44 15.91 27.95 15.39
N ALA A 45 14.83 28.62 14.96
CA ALA A 45 13.61 27.95 14.52
C ALA A 45 13.84 27.05 13.29
N SER A 46 14.74 27.44 12.38
CA SER A 46 15.09 26.62 11.21
C SER A 46 15.79 25.31 11.58
N GLN A 47 16.70 25.35 12.57
CA GLN A 47 17.43 24.18 13.06
C GLN A 47 16.48 23.17 13.73
N ASN A 48 15.54 23.65 14.53
CA ASN A 48 14.55 22.81 15.20
C ASN A 48 13.59 22.13 14.21
N ARG A 49 13.21 22.81 13.11
CA ARG A 49 12.37 22.21 12.06
C ARG A 49 13.09 21.15 11.24
N GLN A 50 14.39 21.27 11.02
CA GLN A 50 15.16 20.26 10.31
C GLN A 50 15.23 18.94 11.09
N GLN A 51 15.29 19.01 12.42
CA GLN A 51 15.27 17.83 13.29
C GLN A 51 13.91 17.12 13.30
N GLN A 52 12.82 17.83 12.95
CA GLN A 52 11.48 17.24 12.81
C GLN A 52 11.18 16.72 11.41
N LYS A 53 12.04 16.99 10.40
CA LYS A 53 11.73 16.71 8.99
C LYS A 53 12.27 15.40 8.41
N GLN A 54 13.09 14.59 9.09
CA GLN A 54 13.43 13.22 8.61
C GLN A 54 13.87 12.22 9.72
N PRO A 55 13.64 10.89 9.55
CA PRO A 55 12.87 10.22 8.49
C PRO A 55 11.72 9.34 9.06
N GLU A 56 10.56 9.34 8.40
CA GLU A 56 9.75 8.11 8.40
C GLU A 56 10.27 7.25 7.25
N PRO A 57 10.84 6.05 7.49
CA PRO A 57 11.04 5.08 6.44
C PRO A 57 9.69 4.45 6.15
N THR A 58 8.83 5.12 5.37
CA THR A 58 7.70 4.44 4.73
C THR A 58 8.23 3.54 3.62
N PHE A 59 8.80 2.41 4.02
CA PHE A 59 8.78 1.18 3.26
C PHE A 59 8.15 0.10 4.13
N PRO A 60 6.82 -0.06 4.13
CA PRO A 60 6.31 -1.41 4.09
C PRO A 60 6.72 -1.97 2.73
N GLU A 61 7.78 -2.76 2.75
CA GLU A 61 8.18 -3.68 1.69
C GLU A 61 6.97 -4.55 1.29
N SER A 62 6.12 -4.03 0.40
CA SER A 62 5.16 -4.84 -0.31
C SER A 62 5.90 -5.34 -1.56
N GLN A 63 6.66 -6.40 -1.33
CA GLN A 63 7.27 -7.21 -2.38
C GLN A 63 6.27 -7.41 -3.53
N PRO A 64 6.70 -7.40 -4.81
CA PRO A 64 5.89 -7.97 -5.86
C PRO A 64 5.79 -9.47 -5.58
N GLN A 65 4.77 -9.88 -4.81
CA GLN A 65 4.37 -11.27 -4.77
C GLN A 65 3.83 -11.57 -6.16
N LEU A 66 4.70 -12.09 -7.02
CA LEU A 66 4.33 -13.03 -8.06
C LEU A 66 3.68 -14.22 -7.33
N GLN A 67 2.43 -14.05 -6.90
CA GLN A 67 1.57 -15.16 -6.52
C GLN A 67 1.17 -15.81 -7.83
N SER A 68 2.05 -16.69 -8.29
CA SER A 68 1.81 -17.67 -9.33
C SER A 68 0.43 -18.27 -9.13
N GLN A 69 -0.48 -17.98 -10.06
CA GLN A 69 -1.32 -18.96 -10.74
C GLN A 69 -1.71 -20.17 -9.87
N ASN A 70 -2.47 -19.94 -8.79
CA ASN A 70 -3.06 -21.03 -8.00
C ASN A 70 -4.51 -20.74 -7.59
N MET A 71 -5.20 -19.84 -8.31
CA MET A 71 -6.63 -19.60 -8.11
C MET A 71 -7.46 -19.81 -9.38
N ASP A 72 -7.02 -20.74 -10.24
CA ASP A 72 -7.86 -21.36 -11.27
C ASP A 72 -8.29 -22.80 -10.89
N GLN A 73 -8.04 -23.26 -9.66
CA GLN A 73 -8.29 -24.67 -9.28
C GLN A 73 -9.30 -24.95 -8.16
N ILE A 74 -9.93 -23.96 -7.50
CA ILE A 74 -10.90 -24.25 -6.41
C ILE A 74 -12.38 -24.28 -6.89
N SER A 75 -12.64 -24.14 -8.19
CA SER A 75 -14.02 -24.28 -8.73
C SER A 75 -14.27 -25.60 -9.49
N GLN A 76 -13.45 -26.65 -9.33
CA GLN A 76 -13.70 -27.96 -9.97
C GLN A 76 -13.64 -29.19 -9.04
N THR A 77 -13.55 -29.03 -7.71
CA THR A 77 -13.60 -30.17 -6.76
C THR A 77 -14.94 -30.24 -6.02
N THR A 78 -16.03 -30.27 -6.79
CA THR A 78 -17.32 -30.80 -6.33
C THR A 78 -17.82 -31.85 -7.33
N ASP A 79 -17.00 -32.87 -7.57
CA ASP A 79 -17.45 -34.11 -8.19
C ASP A 79 -16.70 -35.31 -7.57
N SER A 80 -17.39 -35.95 -6.62
CA SER A 80 -17.37 -37.41 -6.42
C SER A 80 -16.22 -38.05 -5.62
N ASN A 81 -16.32 -37.87 -4.31
CA ASN A 81 -15.98 -38.84 -3.26
C ASN A 81 -16.16 -40.32 -3.70
N PRO A 82 -15.11 -41.17 -3.67
CA PRO A 82 -15.14 -42.54 -4.20
C PRO A 82 -16.03 -43.52 -3.41
N GLN A 83 -16.43 -43.20 -2.18
CA GLN A 83 -17.36 -44.04 -1.39
C GLN A 83 -18.82 -43.92 -1.85
N LEU A 84 -19.21 -42.80 -2.47
CA LEU A 84 -20.58 -42.59 -2.98
C LEU A 84 -20.77 -43.21 -4.38
N ARG A 85 -19.68 -43.38 -5.13
CA ARG A 85 -19.71 -43.92 -6.49
C ARG A 85 -19.84 -45.46 -6.53
N SER A 86 -19.30 -46.18 -5.54
CA SER A 86 -19.35 -47.65 -5.50
C SER A 86 -20.70 -48.24 -5.08
N MET A 87 -21.54 -47.48 -4.37
CA MET A 87 -22.90 -47.91 -4.00
C MET A 87 -23.86 -47.91 -5.19
N ILE A 88 -23.59 -47.07 -6.20
CA ILE A 88 -24.43 -46.89 -7.39
C ILE A 88 -24.14 -47.98 -8.44
N ASP A 89 -22.88 -48.36 -8.63
CA ASP A 89 -22.46 -49.37 -9.60
C ASP A 89 -22.84 -50.80 -9.17
N ALA A 90 -22.90 -51.09 -7.86
CA ALA A 90 -23.21 -52.42 -7.34
C ALA A 90 -24.64 -52.92 -7.63
N SER A 91 -25.54 -52.04 -8.12
CA SER A 91 -26.91 -52.41 -8.52
C SER A 91 -27.06 -52.67 -10.03
N GLN A 92 -25.98 -52.60 -10.83
CA GLN A 92 -26.03 -52.84 -12.29
C GLN A 92 -25.33 -54.13 -12.72
N HIS A 93 -25.32 -55.13 -11.85
CA HIS A 93 -24.95 -56.49 -12.22
C HIS A 93 -25.80 -56.98 -13.42
N ILE A 94 -25.20 -57.94 -14.14
CA ILE A 94 -25.78 -58.96 -15.02
C ILE A 94 -25.89 -58.61 -16.52
N SER A 95 -25.03 -59.29 -17.30
CA SER A 95 -25.01 -59.52 -18.76
C SER A 95 -23.94 -58.73 -19.51
N GLN A 96 -23.05 -59.26 -20.34
CA GLN A 96 -22.84 -60.56 -20.97
C GLN A 96 -21.45 -60.37 -21.66
N THR A 97 -20.40 -61.08 -21.25
CA THR A 97 -19.81 -62.25 -21.94
C THR A 97 -19.20 -61.98 -23.33
N SER A 98 -17.92 -62.38 -23.43
CA SER A 98 -17.26 -63.00 -24.60
C SER A 98 -16.30 -62.16 -25.45
N ALA A 99 -15.01 -62.50 -25.33
CA ALA A 99 -13.98 -62.39 -26.37
C ALA A 99 -14.32 -63.30 -27.58
N PRO A 100 -13.74 -63.08 -28.78
CA PRO A 100 -12.44 -63.69 -29.16
C PRO A 100 -11.51 -62.69 -29.88
N ASP A 101 -10.19 -62.77 -29.78
CA ASP A 101 -9.24 -63.73 -30.38
C ASP A 101 -9.05 -63.61 -31.92
N ALA A 102 -7.77 -63.38 -32.26
CA ALA A 102 -7.03 -63.76 -33.46
C ALA A 102 -7.34 -63.18 -34.87
N SER A 103 -6.22 -62.79 -35.50
CA SER A 103 -5.75 -63.28 -36.81
C SER A 103 -5.94 -62.43 -38.07
N ASN A 104 -4.78 -62.00 -38.59
CA ASN A 104 -4.35 -61.94 -39.99
C ASN A 104 -5.17 -61.15 -41.04
N GLY A 105 -4.53 -60.10 -41.58
CA GLY A 105 -3.86 -60.11 -42.90
C GLY A 105 -4.73 -60.35 -44.17
N PRO A 106 -4.48 -59.60 -45.26
CA PRO A 106 -5.27 -59.67 -46.50
C PRO A 106 -5.10 -60.96 -47.30
#